data_AF-A0A2V9PE87-F1
#
_entry.id   AF-A0A2V9PE87-F1
#
_cell.length_a   1.000
_cell.length_b   1.000
_cell.length_c   1.000
_cell.angle_alpha   90.00
_cell.angle_beta   90.00
_cell.angle_gamma   90.00
#
_symmetry.space_group_name_H-M   'P 1'
#
loop_
_entity.id
_entity.type
_entity.pdbx_description
1 polymer ?
#
loop_
_entity_poly.entity_id
_entity_poly.type
_entity_poly.pdbx_seq_one_letter_code
_entity_poly.pdbx_strand_id
1 'polypeptide(L)'
;TVQGAKTRQEELLRTQIQTMHPDVLPRRIIFVPHWKYLYAARMYRLHVPTGMASRMFTHLESRSVFIDTDRYGDDDSLGRWMAHELGHLAMNSSSEEDAEKAAAKYRRRLKERTQARPTVRQLQPTAQGGVVKSLEN
;
A
#
# COMPACT_ATOMS: atom_id res chain seq x y z
N THR A 1 -2.91 -10.73 9.53
CA THR A 1 -1.51 -11.21 9.53
C THR A 1 -0.93 -11.13 8.13
N VAL A 2 0.37 -10.85 7.98
CA VAL A 2 1.07 -10.87 6.69
C VAL A 2 1.93 -12.15 6.66
N GLN A 3 1.91 -12.88 5.54
CA GLN A 3 2.61 -14.15 5.37
C GLN A 3 3.41 -14.15 4.07
N GLY A 4 4.58 -14.78 4.06
CA GLY A 4 5.41 -14.94 2.87
C GLY A 4 6.13 -13.66 2.38
N ALA A 5 5.97 -12.55 3.09
CA ALA A 5 6.63 -11.28 2.79
C ALA A 5 8.05 -11.25 3.35
N LYS A 6 8.94 -10.47 2.71
CA LYS A 6 10.18 -10.01 3.36
C LYS A 6 9.82 -8.99 4.44
N THR A 7 10.63 -8.89 5.50
CA THR A 7 10.40 -7.99 6.64
C THR A 7 10.06 -6.55 6.22
N ARG A 8 10.85 -5.98 5.31
CA ARG A 8 10.63 -4.62 4.80
C ARG A 8 9.30 -4.45 4.06
N GLN A 9 8.87 -5.45 3.29
CA GLN A 9 7.59 -5.42 2.57
C GLN A 9 6.42 -5.48 3.54
N GLU A 10 6.52 -6.32 4.58
CA GLU A 10 5.51 -6.42 5.62
C GLU A 10 5.35 -5.11 6.38
N GLU A 11 6.45 -4.50 6.84
CA GLU A 11 6.42 -3.21 7.56
C GLU A 11 5.83 -2.09 6.71
N LEU A 12 6.25 -2.02 5.44
CA LEU A 12 5.73 -1.03 4.50
C LEU A 12 4.23 -1.21 4.30
N LEU A 13 3.77 -2.43 4.00
CA LEU A 13 2.36 -2.72 3.78
C LEU A 13 1.52 -2.39 5.01
N ARG A 14 1.96 -2.79 6.20
CA ARG A 14 1.25 -2.49 7.45
C ARG A 14 1.08 -0.98 7.63
N THR A 15 2.14 -0.22 7.36
CA THR A 15 2.12 1.25 7.45
C THR A 15 1.17 1.86 6.42
N GLN A 16 1.21 1.37 5.18
CA GLN A 16 0.35 1.83 4.10
C GLN A 16 -1.13 1.52 4.40
N ILE A 17 -1.44 0.29 4.84
CA ILE A 17 -2.80 -0.12 5.22
C ILE A 17 -3.34 0.74 6.35
N GLN A 18 -2.55 0.95 7.40
CA GLN A 18 -2.94 1.80 8.52
C GLN A 18 -3.25 3.23 8.07
N THR A 19 -2.54 3.73 7.06
CA THR A 19 -2.78 5.05 6.46
C THR A 19 -4.04 5.07 5.61
N MET A 20 -4.28 4.02 4.82
CA MET A 20 -5.42 3.94 3.92
C MET A 20 -6.73 3.89 4.69
N HIS A 21 -6.85 2.95 5.63
CA HIS A 21 -8.02 2.85 6.49
C HIS A 21 -7.71 1.95 7.70
N PRO A 22 -7.67 2.49 8.94
CA PRO A 22 -7.28 1.73 10.12
C PRO A 22 -8.21 0.53 10.39
N ASP A 23 -9.51 0.67 10.07
CA ASP A 23 -10.50 -0.39 10.34
C ASP A 23 -10.66 -1.40 9.20
N VAL A 24 -10.15 -1.11 8.00
CA VAL A 24 -10.21 -2.07 6.87
C VAL A 24 -8.92 -2.87 6.88
N LEU A 25 -8.85 -3.82 7.81
CA LEU A 25 -7.76 -4.78 7.87
C LEU A 25 -8.19 -6.10 7.22
N PRO A 26 -7.46 -6.59 6.20
CA PRO A 26 -7.62 -7.97 5.77
C PRO A 26 -7.28 -8.89 6.96
N ARG A 27 -8.01 -10.00 7.07
CA ARG A 27 -7.65 -11.03 8.05
C ARG A 27 -6.27 -11.58 7.75
N ARG A 28 -5.97 -11.79 6.45
CA ARG A 28 -4.71 -12.35 5.96
C ARG A 28 -4.24 -11.63 4.69
N ILE A 29 -2.96 -11.29 4.63
CA ILE A 29 -2.25 -10.90 3.41
C ILE A 29 -1.22 -11.98 3.15
N ILE A 30 -1.25 -12.58 1.97
CA ILE A 30 -0.47 -13.78 1.67
C ILE A 30 0.32 -13.55 0.39
N PHE A 31 1.63 -13.42 0.56
CA PHE A 31 2.59 -13.42 -0.53
C PHE A 31 2.86 -14.86 -0.96
N VAL A 32 2.71 -15.14 -2.25
CA VAL A 32 2.93 -16.48 -2.80
C VAL A 32 3.67 -16.41 -4.14
N PRO A 33 4.51 -17.41 -4.46
CA PRO A 33 5.07 -17.56 -5.80
C PRO A 33 3.99 -17.64 -6.88
N HIS A 34 4.32 -17.23 -8.10
CA HIS A 34 3.37 -17.08 -9.20
C HIS A 34 2.53 -18.34 -9.45
N TRP A 35 3.15 -19.53 -9.40
CA TRP A 35 2.42 -20.78 -9.61
C TRP A 35 1.36 -21.05 -8.51
N LYS A 36 1.66 -20.70 -7.25
CA LYS A 36 0.70 -20.81 -6.13
C LYS A 36 -0.38 -19.75 -6.24
N TYR A 37 -0.04 -18.56 -6.71
CA TYR A 37 -0.99 -17.50 -7.00
C TYR A 37 -2.03 -17.95 -8.02
N LEU A 38 -1.59 -18.48 -9.17
CA LEU A 38 -2.47 -19.01 -10.21
C LEU A 38 -3.33 -20.18 -9.70
N TYR A 39 -2.72 -21.08 -8.91
CA TYR A 39 -3.43 -22.19 -8.30
C TYR A 39 -4.54 -21.72 -7.36
N ALA A 40 -4.25 -20.76 -6.47
CA ALA A 40 -5.22 -20.20 -5.54
C ALA A 40 -6.36 -19.49 -6.29
N ALA A 41 -6.02 -18.65 -7.27
CA ALA A 41 -7.02 -17.93 -8.06
C ALA A 41 -7.97 -18.89 -8.81
N ARG A 42 -7.43 -19.97 -9.37
CA ARG A 42 -8.20 -21.06 -9.98
C ARG A 42 -9.09 -21.77 -8.97
N MET A 43 -8.55 -22.12 -7.81
CA MET A 43 -9.30 -22.83 -6.76
C MET A 43 -10.47 -22.01 -6.23
N TYR A 44 -10.30 -20.69 -6.07
CA TYR A 44 -11.36 -19.79 -5.64
C TYR A 44 -12.33 -19.41 -6.77
N ARG A 45 -12.17 -19.97 -7.97
CA ARG A 45 -13.00 -19.67 -9.15
C ARG A 45 -13.15 -18.17 -9.40
N LEU A 46 -12.15 -17.39 -9.01
CA LEU A 46 -12.16 -15.97 -9.28
C LEU A 46 -12.08 -15.81 -10.79
N HIS A 47 -12.83 -14.85 -11.33
CA HIS A 47 -12.67 -14.46 -12.72
C HIS A 47 -11.31 -13.78 -12.84
N VAL A 48 -10.25 -14.58 -12.93
CA VAL A 48 -8.93 -14.09 -13.31
C VAL A 48 -9.13 -13.63 -14.74
N PRO A 49 -9.01 -12.32 -15.03
CA PRO A 49 -9.05 -11.88 -16.41
C PRO A 49 -8.06 -12.75 -17.17
N THR A 50 -8.46 -13.28 -18.32
CA THR A 50 -7.63 -14.15 -19.18
C THR A 50 -6.32 -13.48 -19.62
N GLY A 51 -6.08 -12.22 -19.23
CA GLY A 51 -4.78 -11.57 -19.23
C GLY A 51 -4.02 -11.80 -17.92
N MET A 52 -2.81 -12.34 -18.06
CA MET A 52 -1.76 -12.59 -17.06
C MET A 52 -1.29 -11.35 -16.25
N ALA A 53 -2.15 -10.38 -15.96
CA ALA A 53 -1.81 -9.02 -15.54
C ALA A 53 -2.18 -8.69 -14.07
N SER A 54 -3.11 -9.42 -13.44
CA SER A 54 -3.44 -9.12 -12.03
C SER A 54 -2.37 -9.68 -11.10
N ARG A 55 -1.77 -8.78 -10.32
CA ARG A 55 -0.67 -9.05 -9.38
C ARG A 55 -1.17 -9.33 -7.96
N MET A 56 -2.44 -9.02 -7.72
CA MET A 56 -3.12 -9.23 -6.45
C MET A 56 -4.56 -9.65 -6.73
N PHE A 57 -5.17 -10.35 -5.77
CA PHE A 57 -6.62 -10.50 -5.75
C PHE A 57 -7.13 -10.61 -4.32
N THR A 58 -8.39 -10.24 -4.15
CA THR A 58 -9.12 -10.37 -2.91
C THR A 58 -10.02 -11.59 -2.95
N HIS A 59 -9.91 -12.45 -1.95
CA HIS A 59 -10.88 -13.49 -1.67
C HIS A 59 -11.79 -13.05 -0.51
N LEU A 60 -12.96 -12.51 -0.87
CA LEU A 60 -13.91 -11.87 0.04
C LEU A 60 -14.35 -12.78 1.19
N GLU A 61 -14.73 -14.03 0.89
CA GLU A 61 -15.22 -15.00 1.89
C GLU A 61 -14.21 -15.22 3.01
N SER A 62 -12.93 -15.36 2.66
CA SER A 62 -11.85 -15.52 3.64
C SER A 62 -11.31 -14.20 4.21
N ARG A 63 -11.76 -13.06 3.66
CA ARG A 63 -11.19 -11.72 3.85
C ARG A 63 -9.65 -11.70 3.72
N SER A 64 -9.16 -12.32 2.66
CA SER A 64 -7.72 -12.45 2.39
C SER A 64 -7.33 -11.76 1.10
N VAL A 65 -6.15 -11.16 1.07
CA VAL A 65 -5.52 -10.63 -0.14
C VAL A 65 -4.32 -11.49 -0.49
N PHE A 66 -4.27 -11.98 -1.72
CA PHE A 66 -3.16 -12.76 -2.25
C PHE A 66 -2.31 -11.87 -3.15
N ILE A 67 -0.98 -11.97 -3.00
CA ILE A 67 -0.02 -11.16 -3.73
C ILE A 67 0.95 -12.09 -4.45
N ASP A 68 1.12 -11.89 -5.75
CA ASP A 68 2.10 -12.61 -6.55
C ASP A 68 3.52 -12.06 -6.29
N THR A 69 4.33 -12.79 -5.55
CA THR A 69 5.69 -12.36 -5.17
C THR A 69 6.60 -12.10 -6.37
N ASP A 70 6.34 -12.78 -7.47
CA ASP A 70 7.23 -12.78 -8.63
C ASP A 70 6.87 -11.65 -9.59
N ARG A 71 5.67 -11.07 -9.45
CA ARG A 71 5.11 -10.09 -10.41
C ARG A 71 4.57 -8.81 -9.80
N TYR A 72 4.45 -8.69 -8.47
CA TYR A 72 3.83 -7.51 -7.84
C TYR A 72 4.56 -6.19 -8.13
N GLY A 73 5.83 -6.24 -8.54
CA GLY A 73 6.61 -5.09 -8.99
C GLY A 73 7.41 -4.46 -7.86
N ASP A 74 7.18 -3.16 -7.63
CA ASP A 74 7.89 -2.35 -6.65
C ASP A 74 7.00 -1.90 -5.47
N ASP A 75 7.65 -1.38 -4.44
CA ASP A 75 7.02 -0.91 -3.21
C ASP A 75 6.09 0.31 -3.40
N ASP A 76 6.32 1.11 -4.45
CA ASP A 76 5.55 2.32 -4.74
C ASP A 76 4.20 1.97 -5.37
N SER A 77 4.19 0.97 -6.25
CA SER A 77 2.97 0.40 -6.85
C SER A 77 2.21 -0.52 -5.89
N LEU A 78 2.89 -1.14 -4.91
CA LEU A 78 2.30 -2.00 -3.89
C LEU A 78 1.13 -1.33 -3.15
N GLY A 79 1.32 -0.09 -2.70
CA GLY A 79 0.27 0.66 -2.00
C GLY A 79 -0.92 1.00 -2.90
N ARG A 80 -0.67 1.28 -4.20
CA ARG A 80 -1.71 1.58 -5.19
C ARG A 80 -2.60 0.36 -5.46
N TRP A 81 -2.00 -0.82 -5.62
CA TRP A 81 -2.73 -2.07 -5.84
C TRP A 81 -3.45 -2.52 -4.57
N MET A 82 -2.77 -2.47 -3.42
CA MET A 82 -3.38 -2.79 -2.14
C MET A 82 -4.61 -1.91 -1.85
N ALA A 83 -4.58 -0.62 -2.21
CA ALA A 83 -5.75 0.25 -2.08
C ALA A 83 -6.99 -0.28 -2.83
N HIS A 84 -6.80 -0.89 -4.01
CA HIS A 84 -7.87 -1.47 -4.80
C HIS A 84 -8.44 -2.73 -4.12
N GLU A 85 -7.56 -3.64 -3.69
CA GLU A 85 -7.94 -4.86 -2.97
C GLU A 85 -8.66 -4.57 -1.63
N LEU A 86 -8.17 -3.58 -0.88
CA LEU A 86 -8.87 -3.11 0.32
C LEU A 86 -10.24 -2.51 0.00
N GLY A 87 -10.42 -1.94 -1.19
CA GLY A 87 -11.70 -1.46 -1.67
C GLY A 87 -12.74 -2.57 -1.74
N HIS A 88 -12.39 -3.72 -2.33
CA HIS A 88 -13.24 -4.92 -2.31
C HIS A 88 -13.61 -5.34 -0.89
N LEU A 89 -12.65 -5.35 0.05
CA LEU A 89 -12.87 -5.75 1.44
C LEU A 89 -13.73 -4.77 2.24
N ALA A 90 -13.59 -3.46 1.98
CA ALA A 90 -14.34 -2.40 2.64
C ALA A 90 -15.79 -2.39 2.19
N MET A 91 -16.02 -2.57 0.88
CA MET A 91 -17.35 -2.59 0.28
C MET A 91 -18.01 -3.98 0.36
N ASN A 92 -17.25 -5.01 0.74
CA ASN A 92 -17.66 -6.41 0.71
C ASN A 92 -18.29 -6.79 -0.65
N SER A 93 -17.65 -6.34 -1.73
CA SER A 93 -18.19 -6.37 -3.08
C SER A 93 -17.13 -6.84 -4.07
N SER A 94 -17.51 -7.71 -5.00
CA SER A 94 -16.67 -8.12 -6.14
C SER A 94 -16.76 -7.12 -7.30
N SER A 95 -17.48 -6.01 -7.14
CA SER A 95 -17.56 -4.95 -8.14
C SER A 95 -16.25 -4.16 -8.19
N GLU A 96 -15.65 -4.10 -9.37
CA GLU A 96 -14.46 -3.29 -9.68
C GLU A 96 -14.74 -1.80 -9.47
N GLU A 97 -15.98 -1.34 -9.74
CA GLU A 97 -16.36 0.06 -9.57
C GLU A 97 -16.41 0.46 -8.09
N ASP A 98 -17.03 -0.39 -7.25
CA ASP A 98 -17.07 -0.17 -5.80
C ASP A 98 -15.67 -0.15 -5.21
N ALA A 99 -14.84 -1.11 -5.62
CA ALA A 99 -13.45 -1.19 -5.20
C ALA A 99 -12.67 0.05 -5.61
N GLU A 100 -12.78 0.49 -6.86
CA GLU A 100 -12.04 1.64 -7.36
C GLU A 100 -12.48 2.95 -6.70
N LYS A 101 -13.79 3.10 -6.41
CA LYS A 101 -14.33 4.25 -5.67
C LYS A 101 -13.76 4.34 -4.25
N ALA A 102 -13.64 3.22 -3.55
CA ALA A 102 -12.99 3.17 -2.23
C ALA A 102 -11.47 3.42 -2.35
N ALA A 103 -10.82 2.76 -3.30
CA ALA A 103 -9.39 2.86 -3.55
C ALA A 103 -8.93 4.28 -3.86
N ALA A 104 -9.73 5.06 -4.60
CA ALA A 104 -9.43 6.46 -4.90
C ALA A 104 -9.25 7.28 -3.61
N LYS A 105 -10.10 7.05 -2.60
CA LYS A 105 -9.99 7.72 -1.29
C LYS A 105 -8.74 7.27 -0.53
N TYR A 106 -8.43 5.98 -0.56
CA TYR A 106 -7.26 5.41 0.12
C TYR A 106 -5.95 5.89 -0.49
N ARG A 107 -5.85 5.93 -1.83
CA ARG A 107 -4.69 6.46 -2.55
C ARG A 107 -4.47 7.94 -2.26
N ARG A 108 -5.56 8.72 -2.11
CA ARG A 108 -5.47 10.12 -1.69
C ARG A 108 -4.85 10.25 -0.30
N ARG A 109 -5.30 9.47 0.70
CA ARG A 109 -4.73 9.45 2.06
C ARG A 109 -3.26 9.05 2.07
N LEU A 110 -2.88 8.03 1.27
CA LEU A 110 -1.48 7.65 1.12
C LEU A 110 -0.62 8.80 0.58
N LYS A 111 -1.11 9.47 -0.47
CA LYS A 111 -0.41 10.61 -1.07
C LYS A 111 -0.26 11.76 -0.07
N GLU A 112 -1.33 12.11 0.65
CA GLU A 112 -1.31 13.14 1.69
C GLU A 112 -0.29 12.81 2.78
N ARG A 113 -0.22 11.55 3.26
CA ARG A 113 0.78 11.11 4.25
C ARG A 113 2.21 11.20 3.72
N THR A 114 2.44 10.78 2.48
CA THR A 114 3.78 10.86 1.85
C THR A 114 4.22 12.31 1.68
N GLN A 115 3.30 13.22 1.36
CA GLN A 115 3.57 14.66 1.24
C GLN A 115 3.69 15.36 2.60
N ALA A 116 2.96 14.91 3.62
CA ALA A 116 3.00 15.44 4.98
C ALA A 116 4.21 14.92 5.80
N ARG A 117 4.90 13.87 5.34
CA ARG A 117 6.22 13.53 5.86
C ARG A 117 7.16 14.63 5.38
N PRO A 118 7.61 15.57 6.24
CA PRO A 118 8.58 16.55 5.79
C PRO A 118 9.77 15.76 5.27
N THR A 119 10.18 16.03 4.03
CA THR A 119 11.54 15.74 3.61
C THR A 119 12.38 16.31 4.74
N VAL A 120 13.14 15.46 5.44
CA VAL A 120 14.22 15.93 6.30
C VAL A 120 15.25 16.51 5.33
N ARG A 121 14.93 17.70 4.79
CA ARG A 121 15.89 18.59 4.20
C ARG A 121 16.73 18.94 5.42
N GLN A 122 17.95 18.39 5.42
CA GLN A 122 18.98 18.63 6.41
C GLN A 122 18.79 20.02 7.02
N LEU A 123 18.40 20.07 8.30
CA LEU A 123 18.61 21.25 9.11
C LEU A 123 20.13 21.38 9.24
N GLN A 124 20.76 22.02 8.25
CA GLN A 124 22.04 22.65 8.46
C GLN A 124 21.82 23.72 9.54
N PRO A 125 22.65 23.78 10.60
CA PRO A 125 22.64 24.94 11.48
C PRO A 125 23.22 26.11 10.67
N THR A 126 22.36 26.96 10.12
CA THR A 126 22.80 28.30 9.72
C THR A 126 23.08 29.06 11.00
N ALA A 127 24.36 29.20 11.33
CA ALA A 127 24.85 30.12 12.33
C ALA A 127 24.21 31.51 12.10
N GLN A 128 23.39 31.94 13.05
CA GLN A 128 23.03 33.34 13.21
C GLN A 128 23.57 33.83 14.54
N GLY A 129 24.29 34.95 14.46
CA GLY A 129 24.79 35.74 15.58
C GLY A 129 26.10 36.38 15.15
N GLY A 130 26.19 37.66 14.82
CA GLY A 130 25.24 38.76 14.78
C GLY A 130 26.07 40.00 14.44
N VAL A 131 25.58 40.86 13.55
CA VAL A 131 26.21 42.16 13.26
C VAL A 131 25.61 43.19 14.21
N VAL A 132 26.44 43.87 15.01
CA VAL A 132 26.53 45.32 15.32
C VAL A 132 27.55 45.49 16.45
N LYS A 133 28.51 46.43 16.42
CA LYS A 133 28.33 47.89 16.41
C LYS A 133 29.57 48.60 15.84
N SER A 134 29.33 49.66 15.06
CA SER A 134 30.19 50.85 15.05
C SER A 134 30.09 51.57 16.39
N LEU A 135 31.22 52.03 16.93
CA LEU A 135 31.36 53.26 17.72
C LEU A 135 32.85 53.56 17.96
N GLU A 136 33.31 54.61 17.28
CA GLU A 136 34.27 55.65 17.71
C GLU A 136 35.21 55.36 18.90
N ASN A 137 36.52 55.33 18.64
CA ASN A 137 37.50 56.36 19.05
C ASN A 137 38.87 56.08 18.44
#